data_AF-G5KIB9-F1
#
_entry.id   AF-G5KIB9-F1
#
_cell.length_a   1.000
_cell.length_b   1.000
_cell.length_c   1.000
_cell.angle_alpha   90.00
_cell.angle_beta   90.00
_cell.angle_gamma   90.00
#
_symmetry.space_group_name_H-M   'P 1'
#
loop_
_entity.id
_entity.type
_entity.pdbx_description
1 polymer ?
#
loop_
_entity_poly.entity_id
_entity_poly.type
_entity_poly.pdbx_seq_one_letter_code
_entity_poly.pdbx_strand_id
1 'polypeptide(L)'
;MTFIGEFIGTFILVLLGNGVVAACVLNKTKAQNSGWIAIVLGWGIAVTVAVYVSGFLSGAHLNPAVTIAMAVIGNLAWNQVPVYLIAQFLGAMFASVALYLHYYPYWQETSDQSAILGSFATGPAIKHT
;
A
#
# COMPACT_ATOMS: atom_id res chain seq x y z
N MET A 1 -14.83 15.58 2.90
CA MET A 1 -13.43 15.42 3.33
C MET A 1 -12.96 13.97 3.26
N THR A 2 -13.84 13.00 3.54
CA THR A 2 -13.59 11.56 3.45
C THR A 2 -12.81 11.11 2.21
N PHE A 3 -13.24 11.51 1.01
CA PHE A 3 -12.53 11.15 -0.23
C PHE A 3 -11.05 11.55 -0.22
N ILE A 4 -10.75 12.78 0.22
CA ILE A 4 -9.37 13.27 0.30
C ILE A 4 -8.58 12.50 1.35
N GLY A 5 -9.18 12.25 2.52
CA GLY A 5 -8.55 11.49 3.60
C GLY A 5 -8.18 10.08 3.16
N GLU A 6 -9.12 9.35 2.57
CA GLU A 6 -8.91 7.98 2.09
C GLU A 6 -7.93 7.94 0.91
N PHE A 7 -8.01 8.89 -0.03
CA PHE A 7 -7.07 8.97 -1.15
C PHE A 7 -5.64 9.19 -0.67
N ILE A 8 -5.41 10.22 0.16
CA ILE A 8 -4.06 10.56 0.67
C ILE A 8 -3.55 9.47 1.60
N GLY A 9 -4.39 8.95 2.48
CA GLY A 9 -4.02 7.89 3.41
C GLY A 9 -3.62 6.61 2.68
N THR A 10 -4.44 6.13 1.73
CA THR A 10 -4.10 4.93 0.95
C THR A 10 -2.91 5.18 0.03
N PHE A 11 -2.75 6.39 -0.52
CA PHE A 11 -1.56 6.76 -1.28
C PHE A 11 -0.28 6.60 -0.44
N ILE A 12 -0.25 7.17 0.77
CA ILE A 12 0.91 7.08 1.67
C ILE A 12 1.16 5.63 2.10
N LEU A 13 0.10 4.91 2.49
CA LEU A 13 0.18 3.51 2.89
C LEU A 13 0.85 2.66 1.81
N VAL A 14 0.36 2.73 0.58
CA VAL A 14 0.85 1.90 -0.53
C VAL A 14 2.24 2.35 -0.97
N LEU A 15 2.50 3.66 -1.05
CA LEU A 15 3.80 4.18 -1.47
C LEU A 15 4.91 3.74 -0.52
N LEU A 16 4.69 3.86 0.80
CA LEU A 16 5.70 3.52 1.79
C LEU A 16 5.79 2.00 2.02
N GLY A 17 4.65 1.31 2.08
CA GLY A 17 4.60 -0.15 2.26
C GLY A 17 5.26 -0.90 1.10
N ASN A 18 4.83 -0.63 -0.13
CA ASN A 18 5.48 -1.23 -1.30
C ASN A 18 6.89 -0.65 -1.52
N GLY A 19 7.14 0.58 -1.09
CA GLY A 19 8.46 1.20 -1.10
C GLY A 19 9.49 0.38 -0.32
N VAL A 20 9.18 -0.06 0.89
CA VAL A 20 10.12 -0.89 1.65
C VAL A 20 10.32 -2.28 1.04
N VAL A 21 9.30 -2.83 0.38
CA VAL A 21 9.44 -4.09 -0.37
C VAL A 21 10.40 -3.88 -1.54
N ALA A 22 10.13 -2.91 -2.42
CA ALA A 22 10.98 -2.55 -3.55
C ALA A 22 12.43 -2.26 -3.11
N ALA A 23 12.60 -1.52 -2.01
CA ALA A 23 13.91 -1.24 -1.43
C ALA A 23 14.66 -2.52 -1.04
N CYS A 24 13.97 -3.55 -0.54
CA CYS A 24 14.60 -4.78 -0.06
C CYS A 24 14.84 -5.82 -1.16
N VAL A 25 13.99 -5.85 -2.19
CA VAL A 25 13.97 -6.95 -3.18
C VAL A 25 14.61 -6.60 -4.52
N LEU A 26 14.72 -5.32 -4.87
CA LEU A 26 15.32 -4.90 -6.13
C LEU A 26 16.85 -4.87 -6.06
N ASN A 27 17.48 -5.17 -7.20
CA ASN A 27 18.92 -5.12 -7.34
C ASN A 27 19.45 -3.69 -7.22
N LYS A 28 20.64 -3.56 -6.62
CA LYS A 28 21.42 -2.31 -6.49
C LYS A 28 20.77 -1.23 -5.63
N THR A 29 19.65 -1.50 -4.96
CA THR A 29 19.13 -0.60 -3.92
C THR A 29 20.04 -0.66 -2.69
N LYS A 30 20.03 0.39 -1.87
CA LYS A 30 20.84 0.43 -0.64
C LYS A 30 20.33 -0.50 0.46
N ALA A 31 19.06 -0.87 0.40
CA ALA A 31 18.42 -1.77 1.36
C ALA A 31 18.28 -3.20 0.81
N GLN A 32 18.88 -3.53 -0.35
CA GLN A 32 18.80 -4.86 -0.94
C GLN A 32 19.21 -5.93 0.08
N ASN A 33 18.40 -6.99 0.20
CA ASN A 33 18.60 -8.10 1.14
C ASN A 33 18.57 -7.71 2.62
N SER A 34 17.94 -6.58 2.99
CA SER A 34 17.71 -6.22 4.42
C SER A 34 16.75 -7.17 5.15
N GLY A 35 16.07 -8.05 4.42
CA GLY A 35 15.29 -9.16 4.97
C GLY A 35 13.87 -8.79 5.42
N TRP A 36 13.15 -9.81 5.87
CA TRP A 36 11.71 -9.74 6.18
C TRP A 36 11.38 -8.77 7.34
N ILE A 37 12.25 -8.66 8.35
CA ILE A 37 12.04 -7.76 9.49
C ILE A 37 11.95 -6.30 9.03
N ALA A 38 12.81 -5.89 8.10
CA ALA A 38 12.78 -4.53 7.53
C ALA A 38 11.45 -4.27 6.80
N ILE A 39 10.95 -5.25 6.05
CA ILE A 39 9.67 -5.16 5.33
C ILE A 39 8.50 -5.04 6.31
N VAL A 40 8.41 -5.90 7.32
CA VAL A 40 7.28 -5.89 8.27
C VAL A 40 7.26 -4.61 9.11
N LEU A 41 8.41 -4.17 9.60
CA LEU A 41 8.51 -2.91 10.35
C LEU A 41 8.19 -1.71 9.44
N GLY A 42 8.70 -1.69 8.21
CA GLY A 42 8.40 -0.63 7.24
C GLY A 42 6.91 -0.54 6.92
N TRP A 43 6.22 -1.67 6.72
CA TRP A 43 4.77 -1.71 6.56
C TRP A 43 4.01 -1.24 7.79
N GLY A 44 4.41 -1.67 8.99
CA GLY A 44 3.78 -1.22 10.24
C GLY A 44 3.87 0.29 10.43
N ILE A 45 5.04 0.87 10.12
CA ILE A 45 5.26 2.32 10.15
C ILE A 45 4.44 3.02 9.05
N ALA A 46 4.40 2.46 7.82
CA ALA A 46 3.61 3.00 6.72
C ALA A 46 2.12 3.14 7.08
N VAL A 47 1.52 2.09 7.65
CA VAL A 47 0.13 2.11 8.15
C VAL A 47 -0.04 3.18 9.24
N THR A 48 0.88 3.23 10.20
CA THR A 48 0.82 4.18 11.31
C THR A 48 0.81 5.63 10.80
N VAL A 49 1.75 5.97 9.92
CA VAL A 49 1.85 7.31 9.32
C VAL A 49 0.59 7.63 8.52
N ALA A 50 0.11 6.70 7.69
CA ALA A 50 -1.09 6.90 6.89
C ALA A 50 -2.33 7.19 7.76
N VAL A 51 -2.50 6.47 8.87
CA VAL A 51 -3.59 6.69 9.83
C VAL A 51 -3.47 8.06 10.50
N TYR A 52 -2.27 8.47 10.96
CA TYR A 52 -2.09 9.79 11.57
C TYR A 52 -2.37 10.94 10.60
N VAL A 53 -2.01 10.79 9.32
CA VAL A 53 -2.24 11.82 8.30
C VAL A 53 -3.71 11.92 7.88
N SER A 54 -4.45 10.81 7.86
CA SER A 54 -5.80 10.76 7.27
C SER A 54 -6.95 10.59 8.27
N GLY A 55 -6.63 10.22 9.52
CA GLY A 55 -7.61 9.86 10.55
C GLY A 55 -8.62 10.98 10.83
N PHE A 56 -8.13 12.21 11.00
CA PHE A 56 -8.98 13.38 11.25
C PHE A 56 -9.87 13.77 10.06
N LEU A 57 -9.55 13.30 8.84
CA LEU A 57 -10.28 13.63 7.62
C LEU A 57 -11.39 12.63 7.29
N SER A 58 -11.22 11.35 7.66
CA SER A 58 -11.99 10.24 7.10
C SER A 58 -12.25 9.07 8.05
N GLY A 59 -11.61 9.03 9.23
CA GLY A 59 -11.56 7.83 10.07
C GLY A 59 -10.50 6.80 9.65
N ALA A 60 -9.78 7.06 8.54
CA ALA A 60 -8.66 6.25 8.05
C ALA A 60 -8.97 4.75 7.93
N HIS A 61 -9.99 4.41 7.14
CA HIS A 61 -10.23 3.01 6.80
C HIS A 61 -9.09 2.47 5.94
N LEU A 62 -8.71 3.23 4.91
CA LEU A 62 -7.60 3.02 3.97
C LEU A 62 -7.59 1.65 3.28
N ASN A 63 -8.67 0.89 3.44
CA ASN A 63 -8.82 -0.50 3.09
C ASN A 63 -10.30 -0.78 2.78
N PRO A 64 -10.61 -1.30 1.58
CA PRO A 64 -11.98 -1.67 1.21
C PRO A 64 -12.62 -2.68 2.17
N ALA A 65 -11.87 -3.66 2.68
CA ALA A 65 -12.38 -4.67 3.60
C ALA A 65 -12.80 -4.04 4.94
N VAL A 66 -12.00 -3.11 5.47
CA VAL A 66 -12.34 -2.35 6.69
C VAL A 66 -13.59 -1.52 6.45
N THR A 67 -13.68 -0.85 5.31
CA THR A 67 -14.85 -0.04 4.93
C THR A 67 -16.13 -0.87 4.89
N ILE A 68 -16.07 -2.03 4.23
CA ILE A 68 -17.21 -2.94 4.12
C ILE A 68 -17.57 -3.49 5.50
N ALA A 69 -16.59 -3.90 6.31
CA ALA A 69 -16.84 -4.38 7.67
C ALA A 69 -17.54 -3.32 8.53
N MET A 70 -17.09 -2.06 8.46
CA MET A 70 -17.72 -0.95 9.18
C MET A 70 -19.17 -0.69 8.73
N ALA A 71 -19.46 -0.88 7.44
CA ALA A 71 -20.83 -0.79 6.93
C ALA A 71 -21.72 -1.96 7.40
N VAL A 72 -21.18 -3.18 7.41
CA VAL A 72 -21.88 -4.38 7.87
C VAL A 72 -22.28 -4.29 9.34
N ILE A 73 -21.41 -3.75 10.20
CA ILE A 73 -21.69 -3.60 11.63
C ILE A 73 -22.50 -2.33 11.97
N GLY A 74 -22.89 -1.53 10.97
CA GLY A 74 -23.72 -0.34 11.14
C GLY A 74 -22.97 0.93 11.56
N ASN A 75 -21.63 0.92 11.56
CA ASN A 75 -20.80 2.07 11.90
C ASN A 75 -20.48 2.97 10.70
N LEU A 76 -20.88 2.58 9.49
CA LEU A 76 -20.77 3.38 8.27
C LEU A 76 -22.07 3.22 7.45
N ALA A 77 -22.60 4.32 6.92
CA ALA A 77 -23.76 4.24 6.03
C ALA A 77 -23.35 3.64 4.67
N TRP A 78 -24.13 2.67 4.16
CA TRP A 78 -23.83 1.97 2.91
C TRP A 78 -23.69 2.89 1.68
N ASN A 79 -24.36 4.05 1.67
CA ASN A 79 -24.22 5.04 0.60
C ASN A 79 -22.85 5.74 0.59
N GLN A 80 -22.08 5.69 1.68
CA GLN A 80 -20.73 6.24 1.75
C GLN A 80 -19.67 5.26 1.25
N VAL A 81 -19.96 3.95 1.29
CA VAL A 81 -19.03 2.87 0.90
C VAL A 81 -18.40 3.12 -0.48
N PRO A 82 -19.15 3.45 -1.56
CA PRO A 82 -18.53 3.71 -2.87
C PRO A 82 -17.51 4.85 -2.86
N VAL A 83 -17.72 5.89 -2.05
CA VAL A 83 -16.79 7.03 -1.95
C VAL A 83 -15.47 6.59 -1.33
N TYR A 84 -15.51 5.77 -0.28
CA TYR A 84 -14.32 5.19 0.34
C TYR A 84 -13.56 4.30 -0.65
N LEU A 85 -14.23 3.34 -1.29
CA LEU A 85 -13.57 2.41 -2.21
C LEU A 85 -12.92 3.14 -3.40
N ILE A 86 -13.63 4.08 -4.03
CA ILE A 86 -13.07 4.84 -5.17
C ILE A 86 -11.85 5.64 -4.71
N ALA A 87 -11.92 6.31 -3.56
CA ALA A 87 -10.78 7.06 -3.03
C ALA A 87 -9.57 6.17 -2.74
N GLN A 88 -9.79 5.03 -2.09
CA GLN A 88 -8.74 4.05 -1.76
C GLN A 88 -8.08 3.49 -3.01
N PHE A 89 -8.87 3.05 -4.00
CA PHE A 89 -8.33 2.50 -5.25
C PHE A 89 -7.55 3.53 -6.04
N LEU A 90 -8.06 4.77 -6.16
CA LEU A 90 -7.33 5.84 -6.83
C LEU A 90 -6.04 6.20 -6.07
N GLY A 91 -6.08 6.27 -4.74
CA GLY A 91 -4.89 6.51 -3.92
C GLY A 91 -3.82 5.43 -4.12
N ALA A 92 -4.22 4.16 -4.08
CA ALA A 92 -3.33 3.02 -4.33
C ALA A 92 -2.75 3.02 -5.76
N MET A 93 -3.56 3.33 -6.76
CA MET A 93 -3.13 3.39 -8.16
C MET A 93 -2.08 4.49 -8.37
N PHE A 94 -2.31 5.69 -7.84
CA PHE A 94 -1.37 6.80 -7.93
C PHE A 94 -0.08 6.52 -7.16
N ALA A 95 -0.17 5.89 -5.99
CA ALA A 95 1.00 5.46 -5.24
C ALA A 95 1.84 4.42 -6.00
N SER A 96 1.17 3.49 -6.69
CA SER A 96 1.86 2.46 -7.48
C SER A 96 2.60 3.07 -8.67
N VAL A 97 2.02 4.09 -9.33
CA VAL A 97 2.70 4.86 -10.38
C VAL A 97 3.89 5.63 -9.81
N ALA A 98 3.71 6.31 -8.67
CA ALA A 98 4.79 7.05 -8.02
C ALA A 98 5.95 6.14 -7.60
N LEU A 99 5.64 4.96 -7.05
CA LEU A 99 6.62 3.92 -6.71
C LEU A 99 7.38 3.46 -7.95
N TYR A 100 6.67 3.15 -9.03
CA TYR A 100 7.28 2.75 -10.29
C TYR A 100 8.26 3.80 -10.80
N LEU A 101 7.87 5.07 -10.79
CA LEU A 101 8.75 6.16 -11.22
C LEU A 101 9.96 6.33 -10.28
N HIS A 102 9.77 6.21 -8.97
CA HIS A 102 10.85 6.36 -7.99
C HIS A 102 11.94 5.29 -8.16
N TYR A 103 11.53 4.05 -8.44
CA TYR A 103 12.45 2.92 -8.61
C TYR A 103 12.78 2.59 -10.07
N TYR A 104 12.43 3.47 -11.02
CA TYR A 104 12.54 3.22 -12.47
C TYR A 104 13.84 2.52 -12.93
N PRO A 105 15.04 3.01 -12.58
CA PRO A 105 16.28 2.36 -13.00
C PRO A 105 16.50 0.99 -12.35
N TYR A 106 16.00 0.75 -11.14
CA TYR A 106 16.20 -0.51 -10.42
C TYR A 106 15.36 -1.66 -11.00
N TRP A 107 14.23 -1.36 -11.65
CA TRP A 107 13.46 -2.37 -12.38
C TRP A 107 14.27 -2.94 -13.56
N GLN A 108 15.07 -2.10 -14.22
CA GLN A 108 15.91 -2.52 -15.36
C GLN A 108 17.09 -3.40 -14.92
N GLU A 109 17.54 -3.20 -13.69
CA GLU A 109 18.66 -3.93 -13.09
C GLU A 109 18.24 -5.26 -12.42
N THR A 110 16.93 -5.47 -12.26
CA THR A 110 16.38 -6.65 -11.59
C THR A 110 15.79 -7.60 -12.63
N SER A 111 16.40 -8.77 -12.82
CA SER A 111 15.91 -9.79 -13.76
C SER A 111 14.87 -10.75 -13.16
N ASP A 112 14.81 -10.83 -11.82
CA ASP A 112 13.84 -11.67 -11.12
C ASP A 112 12.44 -11.07 -11.19
N GLN A 113 11.58 -11.69 -12.00
CA GLN A 113 10.19 -11.29 -12.18
C GLN A 113 9.36 -11.44 -10.90
N SER A 114 9.68 -12.41 -10.04
CA SER A 114 8.98 -12.59 -8.77
C SER A 114 9.30 -11.48 -7.79
N ALA A 115 10.55 -11.00 -7.78
CA ALA A 115 10.96 -9.85 -6.96
C ALA A 115 10.27 -8.56 -7.43
N ILE A 116 10.19 -8.33 -8.75
CA ILE A 116 9.45 -7.19 -9.32
C ILE A 116 7.97 -7.29 -8.95
N LEU A 117 7.32 -8.43 -9.20
CA LEU A 117 5.91 -8.63 -8.90
C LEU A 117 5.63 -8.46 -7.40
N GLY A 118 6.53 -8.92 -6.54
CA GLY A 118 6.44 -8.79 -5.08
C GLY A 118 6.30 -7.34 -4.61
N SER A 119 6.77 -6.36 -5.39
CA SER A 119 6.64 -4.94 -5.09
C SER A 119 5.24 -4.37 -5.39
N PHE A 120 4.37 -5.11 -6.08
CA PHE A 120 3.04 -4.67 -6.49
C PHE A 120 1.91 -5.64 -6.11
N ALA A 121 2.23 -6.90 -5.83
CA ALA A 121 1.26 -7.92 -5.46
C ALA A 121 1.89 -8.96 -4.52
N THR A 122 1.05 -9.58 -3.71
CA THR A 122 1.46 -10.71 -2.86
C THR A 122 1.30 -12.02 -3.61
N GLY A 123 2.30 -12.91 -3.51
CA GLY A 123 2.26 -14.26 -4.05
C GLY A 123 2.61 -15.30 -2.98
N PRO A 124 2.21 -16.57 -3.16
CA PRO A 124 2.52 -17.62 -2.22
C PRO A 124 4.01 -17.97 -2.29
N ALA A 125 4.62 -18.26 -1.14
CA ALA A 125 6.03 -18.68 -1.07
C ALA A 125 6.24 -20.07 -1.71
N ILE A 126 5.24 -20.94 -1.65
CA ILE A 126 5.20 -22.23 -2.32
C ILE A 126 4.01 -22.21 -3.30
N LYS A 127 4.25 -22.49 -4.57
CA LYS A 127 3.18 -22.51 -5.57
C LYS A 127 2.23 -23.69 -5.31
N HIS A 128 0.93 -23.47 -5.45
CA HIS A 128 -0.12 -24.51 -5.35
C HIS A 128 -0.32 -25.13 -3.95
N THR A 129 0.06 -24.42 -2.88
CA THR A 129 -0.39 -24.68 -1.51
C THR A 129 -1.54 -23.76 -1.16
#